data_AF-A0A517ZNL3-F1
#
_entry.id   AF-A0A517ZNL3-F1
#
_cell.length_a   1.000
_cell.length_b   1.000
_cell.length_c   1.000
_cell.angle_alpha   90.00
_cell.angle_beta   90.00
_cell.angle_gamma   90.00
#
_symmetry.space_group_name_H-M   'P 1'
#
loop_
_entity.id
_entity.type
_entity.pdbx_description
1 polymer ?
#
loop_
_entity_poly.entity_id
_entity_poly.type
_entity_poly.pdbx_seq_one_letter_code
_entity_poly.pdbx_strand_id
1 'polypeptide(L)'
;MTINRWYFSILQLLIYVGTFLFWKWYPSRIGFIVGGVVSVSIMSLLLVFAARRKYFVNRVDLCLHLLVIVDIGLESLMYEVLRFAVAMNWMSGEASVGAFDETAAMFHNNHNFYMCALFFAVVIGGHHWFRRESEALQTVDRHIEG
;
A
#
# COMPACT_ATOMS: atom_id res chain seq x y z
N MET A 1 -22.72 -5.10 -19.00
CA MET A 1 -22.54 -4.88 -17.54
C MET A 1 -21.16 -4.30 -17.33
N THR A 2 -21.04 -2.98 -17.20
CA THR A 2 -19.78 -2.30 -16.92
C THR A 2 -19.33 -2.70 -15.53
N ILE A 3 -18.50 -3.74 -15.44
CA ILE A 3 -17.71 -4.04 -14.23
C ILE A 3 -17.08 -2.70 -13.79
N ASN A 4 -17.58 -2.16 -12.67
CA ASN A 4 -17.22 -0.86 -12.12
C ASN A 4 -15.71 -0.62 -12.22
N ARG A 5 -15.35 0.46 -12.92
CA ARG A 5 -13.98 0.75 -13.38
C ARG A 5 -12.98 1.11 -12.26
N TRP A 6 -13.35 0.86 -11.00
CA TRP A 6 -12.60 1.15 -9.78
C TRP A 6 -12.28 -0.10 -8.95
N TYR A 7 -12.72 -1.29 -9.39
CA TYR A 7 -12.55 -2.51 -8.59
C TYR A 7 -11.11 -2.78 -8.20
N PHE A 8 -10.15 -2.53 -9.08
CA PHE A 8 -8.74 -2.76 -8.77
C PHE A 8 -8.27 -1.84 -7.63
N SER A 9 -8.46 -0.52 -7.73
CA SER A 9 -8.05 0.41 -6.67
C SER A 9 -8.79 0.17 -5.35
N ILE A 10 -10.08 -0.16 -5.40
CA ILE A 10 -10.86 -0.50 -4.20
C ILE A 10 -10.33 -1.79 -3.57
N LEU A 11 -10.14 -2.84 -4.35
CA LEU A 11 -9.61 -4.11 -3.85
C LEU A 11 -8.20 -3.93 -3.28
N GLN A 12 -7.36 -3.13 -3.95
CA GLN A 12 -6.03 -2.81 -3.47
C GLN A 12 -6.06 -2.08 -2.13
N LEU A 13 -6.94 -1.10 -1.97
CA LEU A 13 -7.14 -0.37 -0.70
C LEU A 13 -7.66 -1.30 0.41
N LEU A 14 -8.61 -2.19 0.09
CA LEU A 14 -9.14 -3.17 1.04
C LEU A 14 -8.06 -4.14 1.51
N ILE A 15 -7.23 -4.65 0.60
CA ILE A 15 -6.10 -5.52 0.97
C ILE A 15 -5.12 -4.73 1.85
N TYR A 16 -4.76 -3.51 1.45
CA TYR A 16 -3.86 -2.64 2.22
C TYR A 16 -4.36 -2.46 3.66
N VAL A 17 -5.58 -1.92 3.83
CA VAL A 17 -6.17 -1.69 5.15
C VAL A 17 -6.33 -3.00 5.92
N GLY A 18 -6.74 -4.07 5.24
CA GLY A 18 -6.86 -5.41 5.83
C GLY A 18 -5.54 -5.94 6.39
N THR A 19 -4.43 -5.73 5.69
CA THR A 19 -3.09 -6.14 6.14
C THR A 19 -2.69 -5.40 7.42
N PHE A 20 -2.83 -4.07 7.46
CA PHE A 20 -2.49 -3.29 8.64
C PHE A 20 -3.41 -3.59 9.82
N LEU A 21 -4.70 -3.79 9.58
CA LEU A 21 -5.62 -4.25 10.62
C LEU A 21 -5.21 -5.62 11.14
N PHE A 22 -4.88 -6.56 10.27
CA PHE A 22 -4.40 -7.88 10.67
C PHE A 22 -3.15 -7.78 11.55
N TRP A 23 -2.16 -6.98 11.18
CA TRP A 23 -0.95 -6.75 11.98
C TRP A 23 -1.25 -6.07 13.32
N LYS A 24 -2.22 -5.16 13.37
CA LYS A 24 -2.68 -4.53 14.61
C LYS A 24 -3.28 -5.54 15.58
N TRP A 25 -4.10 -6.47 15.08
CA TRP A 25 -4.77 -7.49 15.92
C TRP A 25 -3.88 -8.69 16.24
N TYR A 26 -2.92 -9.02 15.36
CA TYR A 26 -2.01 -10.15 15.51
C TYR A 26 -0.54 -9.70 15.33
N PRO A 27 0.00 -8.86 16.24
CA PRO A 27 1.35 -8.30 16.15
C PRO A 27 2.40 -9.36 16.49
N SER A 28 2.62 -10.28 15.56
CA SER A 28 3.57 -11.37 15.69
C SER A 28 4.52 -11.38 14.51
N ARG A 29 5.78 -11.79 14.74
CA ARG A 29 6.79 -11.92 13.69
C ARG A 29 6.28 -12.70 12.48
N ILE A 30 5.65 -13.85 12.73
CA ILE A 30 5.08 -14.70 11.68
C ILE A 30 3.95 -13.96 10.96
N GLY A 31 3.09 -13.24 11.69
CA GLY A 31 2.05 -12.40 11.11
C GLY A 31 2.58 -11.30 10.19
N PHE A 32 3.66 -10.62 10.57
CA PHE A 32 4.29 -9.60 9.74
C PHE A 32 4.84 -10.20 8.45
N ILE A 33 5.67 -11.25 8.55
CA ILE A 33 6.29 -11.88 7.39
C ILE A 33 5.24 -12.51 6.47
N VAL A 34 4.36 -13.36 7.02
CA VAL A 34 3.35 -14.09 6.23
C VAL A 34 2.33 -13.11 5.67
N GLY A 35 1.81 -12.19 6.49
CA GLY A 35 0.85 -11.18 6.05
C GLY A 35 1.43 -10.28 4.96
N GLY A 36 2.67 -9.80 5.13
CA GLY A 36 3.36 -8.98 4.15
C GLY A 36 3.60 -9.71 2.82
N VAL A 37 4.17 -10.91 2.87
CA VAL A 37 4.44 -11.73 1.68
C VAL A 37 3.14 -12.07 0.94
N VAL A 38 2.10 -12.49 1.65
CA VAL A 38 0.81 -12.84 1.06
C VAL A 38 0.17 -11.62 0.39
N SER A 39 0.08 -10.50 1.09
CA SER A 39 -0.54 -9.28 0.55
C SER A 39 0.22 -8.70 -0.63
N VAL A 40 1.55 -8.59 -0.54
CA VAL A 40 2.40 -8.14 -1.65
C VAL A 40 2.25 -9.06 -2.87
N SER A 41 2.22 -10.38 -2.66
CA SER A 41 2.06 -11.35 -3.74
C SER A 41 0.69 -11.20 -4.44
N ILE A 42 -0.39 -11.15 -3.65
CA ILE A 42 -1.76 -10.98 -4.18
C ILE A 42 -1.87 -9.66 -4.95
N MET A 43 -1.43 -8.55 -4.37
CA MET A 43 -1.53 -7.23 -5.01
C MET A 43 -0.65 -7.14 -6.26
N SER A 44 0.52 -7.76 -6.26
CA SER A 44 1.40 -7.81 -7.45
C SER A 44 0.76 -8.59 -8.60
N LEU A 45 0.12 -9.73 -8.31
CA LEU A 45 -0.63 -10.49 -9.31
C LEU A 45 -1.82 -9.68 -9.85
N LEU A 46 -2.56 -9.00 -8.97
CA LEU A 46 -3.64 -8.11 -9.36
C LEU A 46 -3.14 -6.93 -10.22
N LEU A 47 -1.98 -6.33 -9.89
CA LEU A 47 -1.34 -5.26 -10.65
C LEU A 47 -0.99 -5.73 -12.06
N VAL A 48 -0.37 -6.91 -12.21
CA VAL A 48 -0.04 -7.50 -13.51
C VAL A 48 -1.31 -7.78 -14.32
N PHE A 49 -2.35 -8.31 -13.68
CA PHE A 49 -3.64 -8.54 -14.32
C PHE A 49 -4.29 -7.23 -14.81
N ALA A 50 -4.31 -6.20 -13.96
CA ALA A 50 -4.83 -4.87 -14.29
C ALA A 50 -4.03 -4.22 -15.42
N ALA A 51 -2.70 -4.35 -15.42
CA ALA A 51 -1.83 -3.84 -16.47
C ALA A 51 -2.12 -4.48 -17.83
N ARG A 52 -2.30 -5.81 -17.86
CA ARG A 52 -2.68 -6.55 -19.08
C ARG A 52 -4.05 -6.14 -19.62
N ARG A 53 -4.95 -5.70 -18.76
CA ARG A 53 -6.28 -5.20 -19.13
C ARG A 53 -6.31 -3.72 -19.49
N LYS A 54 -5.15 -3.05 -19.59
CA LYS A 54 -5.04 -1.60 -19.84
C LYS A 54 -5.85 -0.77 -18.83
N TYR A 55 -5.83 -1.19 -17.57
CA TYR A 55 -6.54 -0.50 -16.49
C TYR A 55 -5.98 0.92 -16.24
N PHE A 56 -4.65 1.02 -16.22
CA PHE A 56 -3.95 2.25 -15.87
C PHE A 56 -4.05 3.30 -16.98
N VAL A 57 -4.34 4.54 -16.58
CA VAL A 57 -4.42 5.66 -17.53
C VAL A 57 -3.05 5.97 -18.14
N ASN A 58 -1.98 5.79 -17.36
CA ASN A 58 -0.60 6.07 -17.78
C ASN A 58 0.42 5.42 -16.82
N ARG A 59 1.71 5.64 -17.05
CA ARG A 59 2.79 5.12 -16.21
C ARG A 59 2.80 5.68 -14.78
N VAL A 60 2.41 6.94 -14.58
CA VAL A 60 2.30 7.55 -13.24
C VAL A 60 1.20 6.85 -12.44
N ASP A 61 0.05 6.58 -13.06
CA ASP A 61 -1.05 5.83 -12.42
C ASP A 61 -0.59 4.44 -11.98
N LEU A 62 0.16 3.73 -12.84
CA LEU A 62 0.79 2.45 -12.51
C LEU A 62 1.79 2.59 -11.35
N CYS A 63 2.67 3.59 -11.39
CA CYS A 63 3.66 3.83 -10.34
C CYS A 63 3.01 4.12 -8.99
N LEU A 64 1.92 4.89 -8.95
CA LEU A 64 1.20 5.18 -7.72
C LEU A 64 0.61 3.90 -7.10
N HIS A 65 0.01 3.03 -7.91
CA HIS A 65 -0.48 1.73 -7.41
C HIS A 65 0.68 0.82 -6.99
N LEU A 66 1.82 0.83 -7.69
CA LEU A 66 3.00 0.07 -7.30
C LEU A 66 3.56 0.56 -5.95
N LEU A 67 3.53 1.87 -5.69
CA LEU A 67 4.03 2.48 -4.46
C LEU A 67 3.30 1.93 -3.22
N VAL A 68 1.98 1.74 -3.32
CA VAL A 68 1.17 1.11 -2.26
C VAL A 68 1.61 -0.33 -1.97
N ILE A 69 2.01 -1.09 -2.99
CA ILE A 69 2.50 -2.47 -2.82
C ILE A 69 3.87 -2.46 -2.15
N VAL A 70 4.75 -1.56 -2.59
CA VAL A 70 6.08 -1.38 -2.02
C VAL A 70 6.00 -0.95 -0.56
N ASP A 71 5.05 -0.09 -0.20
CA ASP A 71 4.81 0.36 1.18
C ASP A 71 4.56 -0.82 2.13
N ILE A 72 3.64 -1.73 1.78
CA ILE A 72 3.40 -2.96 2.56
C ILE A 72 4.68 -3.81 2.68
N GLY A 73 5.43 -3.93 1.59
CA GLY A 73 6.68 -4.68 1.58
C GLY A 73 7.75 -4.08 2.51
N LEU A 74 7.92 -2.76 2.46
CA LEU A 74 8.85 -2.04 3.32
C LEU A 74 8.44 -2.13 4.79
N GLU A 75 7.16 -1.96 5.10
CA GLU A 75 6.62 -2.10 6.45
C GLU A 75 6.84 -3.52 7.01
N SER A 76 6.62 -4.55 6.19
CA SER A 76 6.92 -5.94 6.56
C SER A 76 8.41 -6.16 6.86
N LEU A 77 9.31 -5.50 6.13
CA LEU A 77 10.76 -5.60 6.35
C LEU A 77 11.22 -4.78 7.55
N MET A 78 10.59 -3.62 7.78
CA MET A 78 10.96 -2.69 8.83
C MET A 78 10.80 -3.31 10.23
N TYR A 79 9.84 -4.22 10.41
CA TYR A 79 9.72 -5.04 11.62
C TYR A 79 11.02 -5.84 11.93
N GLU A 80 11.60 -6.48 10.92
CA GLU A 80 12.84 -7.25 11.08
C GLU A 80 14.06 -6.35 11.26
N VAL A 81 14.10 -5.21 10.55
CA VAL A 81 15.15 -4.19 10.73
C VAL A 81 15.13 -3.64 12.15
N LEU A 82 13.95 -3.33 12.68
CA LEU A 82 13.78 -2.84 14.04
C LEU A 82 14.27 -3.87 15.07
N ARG A 83 13.88 -5.13 14.88
CA ARG A 83 14.32 -6.23 15.74
C ARG A 83 15.84 -6.38 15.73
N PHE A 84 16.45 -6.30 14.54
CA PHE A 84 17.90 -6.39 14.39
C PHE A 84 18.61 -5.19 15.04
N ALA A 85 18.11 -3.98 14.84
CA ALA A 85 18.67 -2.76 15.45
C ALA A 85 18.62 -2.82 16.99
N VAL A 86 17.50 -3.26 17.56
CA VAL A 86 17.39 -3.43 19.02
C VAL A 86 18.34 -4.52 19.52
N ALA A 87 18.50 -5.63 18.79
CA ALA A 87 19.45 -6.67 19.16
C ALA A 87 20.91 -6.16 19.15
N MET A 88 21.27 -5.32 18.18
CA MET A 88 22.59 -4.67 18.14
C MET A 88 22.81 -3.74 19.34
N ASN A 89 21.81 -2.93 19.70
CA ASN A 89 21.88 -2.04 20.87
C ASN A 89 21.92 -2.81 22.21
N TRP A 90 21.27 -3.97 22.26
CA TRP A 90 21.37 -4.87 23.41
C TRP A 90 22.79 -5.44 23.55
N MET A 91 23.41 -5.85 22.43
CA MET A 91 24.79 -6.35 22.43
C MET A 91 25.83 -5.29 22.75
N SER A 92 25.57 -4.01 22.45
CA SER A 92 26.44 -2.89 22.85
C SER A 92 26.26 -2.47 24.31
N GLY A 93 25.28 -3.03 25.03
CA GLY A 93 24.95 -2.66 26.41
C GLY A 93 24.15 -1.37 26.54
N GLU A 94 23.64 -0.83 25.43
CA GLU A 94 22.88 0.44 25.38
C GLU A 94 21.37 0.25 25.56
N ALA A 95 20.85 -0.96 25.37
CA ALA A 95 19.43 -1.27 25.51
C ALA A 95 19.11 -2.07 26.79
N SER A 96 17.93 -1.83 27.38
CA SER A 96 17.40 -2.56 28.54
C SER A 96 16.64 -3.84 28.13
N VAL A 97 16.46 -4.75 29.10
CA VAL A 97 15.64 -5.95 28.90
C VAL A 97 14.22 -5.48 28.63
N GLY A 98 13.69 -5.76 27.45
CA GLY A 98 12.36 -5.29 27.04
C GLY A 98 12.35 -4.06 26.11
N ALA A 99 13.50 -3.50 25.74
CA ALA A 99 13.57 -2.39 24.78
C ALA A 99 12.89 -2.71 23.43
N PHE A 100 12.90 -3.97 23.01
CA PHE A 100 12.17 -4.39 21.81
C PHE A 100 10.66 -4.29 22.01
N ASP A 101 10.13 -4.74 23.14
CA ASP A 101 8.70 -4.74 23.41
C ASP A 101 8.15 -3.31 23.48
N GLU A 102 8.89 -2.38 24.11
CA GLU A 102 8.55 -0.96 24.14
C GLU A 102 8.57 -0.33 22.75
N THR A 103 9.62 -0.60 21.97
CA THR A 103 9.75 -0.01 20.63
C THR A 103 8.74 -0.60 19.64
N ALA A 104 8.48 -1.89 19.72
CA ALA A 104 7.45 -2.57 18.94
C ALA A 104 6.05 -2.07 19.32
N ALA A 105 5.77 -1.83 20.61
CA ALA A 105 4.49 -1.26 21.05
C ALA A 105 4.26 0.15 20.48
N MET A 106 5.28 1.02 20.48
CA MET A 106 5.20 2.34 19.83
C MET A 106 4.96 2.22 18.32
N PHE A 107 5.59 1.24 17.68
CA PHE A 107 5.42 0.98 16.25
C PHE A 107 3.98 0.52 15.92
N HIS A 108 3.41 -0.35 16.75
CA HIS A 108 2.10 -0.96 16.50
C HIS A 108 0.90 -0.07 16.88
N ASN A 109 1.06 0.91 17.75
CA ASN A 109 -0.06 1.74 18.21
C ASN A 109 -0.30 2.99 17.34
N ASN A 110 0.51 3.19 16.31
CA ASN A 110 0.41 4.36 15.45
C ASN A 110 -0.69 4.19 14.40
N HIS A 111 -1.69 5.07 14.47
CA HIS A 111 -2.79 5.19 13.51
C HIS A 111 -2.33 5.77 12.15
N ASN A 112 -1.01 5.88 11.94
CA ASN A 112 -0.40 6.51 10.78
C ASN A 112 -0.76 5.79 9.47
N PHE A 113 -1.03 4.48 9.50
CA PHE A 113 -1.46 3.74 8.31
C PHE A 113 -2.81 4.22 7.75
N TYR A 114 -3.70 4.79 8.57
CA TYR A 114 -4.94 5.39 8.09
C TYR A 114 -4.66 6.67 7.27
N MET A 115 -3.65 7.44 7.67
CA MET A 115 -3.21 8.62 6.92
C MET A 115 -2.60 8.21 5.59
N CYS A 116 -1.79 7.15 5.55
CA CYS A 116 -1.27 6.57 4.31
C CYS A 116 -2.40 6.07 3.40
N ALA A 117 -3.36 5.32 3.96
CA ALA A 117 -4.52 4.83 3.22
C ALA A 117 -5.36 5.97 2.63
N LEU A 118 -5.62 7.02 3.41
CA LEU A 118 -6.34 8.21 2.94
C LEU A 118 -5.55 8.95 1.85
N PHE A 119 -4.25 9.13 2.05
CA PHE A 119 -3.38 9.77 1.06
C PHE A 119 -3.37 9.00 -0.25
N PHE A 120 -3.23 7.67 -0.22
CA PHE A 120 -3.29 6.83 -1.40
C PHE A 120 -4.66 6.90 -2.07
N ALA A 121 -5.76 6.86 -1.30
CA ALA A 121 -7.10 6.99 -1.85
C ALA A 121 -7.30 8.33 -2.58
N VAL A 122 -6.83 9.44 -2.00
CA VAL A 122 -6.92 10.77 -2.60
C VAL A 122 -6.04 10.90 -3.84
N VAL A 123 -4.78 10.47 -3.76
CA VAL A 123 -3.82 10.64 -4.87
C VAL A 123 -4.16 9.73 -6.04
N ILE A 124 -4.43 8.44 -5.79
CA ILE A 124 -4.80 7.48 -6.82
C ILE A 124 -6.19 7.82 -7.38
N GLY A 125 -7.16 8.03 -6.50
CA GLY A 125 -8.53 8.36 -6.88
C GLY A 125 -8.61 9.67 -7.67
N GLY A 126 -7.97 10.72 -7.17
CA GLY A 126 -7.94 12.04 -7.81
C GLY A 126 -7.23 12.02 -9.17
N HIS A 127 -6.06 11.40 -9.26
CA HIS A 127 -5.33 11.31 -10.53
C HIS A 127 -6.10 10.50 -11.59
N HIS A 128 -6.69 9.38 -11.19
CA HIS A 128 -7.47 8.53 -12.11
C HIS A 128 -8.78 9.21 -12.55
N TRP A 129 -9.41 10.01 -11.67
CA TRP A 129 -10.59 10.81 -12.01
C TRP A 129 -10.26 11.95 -12.96
N PHE A 130 -9.34 12.84 -12.57
CA PHE A 130 -9.05 14.09 -13.30
C PHE A 130 -8.58 13.84 -14.74
N ARG A 131 -7.74 12.83 -14.94
CA ARG A 131 -7.19 12.55 -16.26
C ARG A 131 -8.23 11.96 -17.22
N ARG A 132 -9.23 11.26 -16.70
CA ARG A 132 -10.34 10.77 -17.51
C ARG A 132 -11.29 11.86 -17.96
N GLU A 133 -11.60 12.81 -17.08
CA GLU A 133 -12.39 13.99 -17.47
C GLU A 133 -11.67 14.77 -18.57
N SER A 134 -10.35 14.93 -18.43
CA SER A 134 -9.54 15.59 -19.45
C SER A 134 -9.58 14.87 -20.81
N GLU A 135 -9.50 13.53 -20.83
CA GLU A 135 -9.61 12.74 -22.06
C GLU A 135 -11.03 12.81 -22.68
N ALA A 136 -12.08 12.82 -21.85
CA ALA A 136 -13.46 12.94 -22.30
C ALA A 136 -13.72 14.30 -22.97
N LEU A 137 -13.23 15.40 -22.37
CA LEU A 137 -13.34 16.74 -22.93
C LEU A 137 -12.61 16.83 -24.29
N GLN A 138 -11.38 16.31 -24.38
CA GLN A 138 -10.63 16.28 -25.64
C GLN A 138 -11.28 15.47 -26.76
N THR A 139 -12.06 14.43 -26.42
CA THR A 139 -12.84 13.69 -27.43
C THR A 139 -14.04 14.47 -27.94
N VAL A 140 -14.66 15.28 -27.09
CA VAL A 140 -15.79 16.15 -27.47
C VAL A 140 -15.32 17.28 -28.38
N ASP A 141 -14.24 17.97 -28.02
CA ASP A 141 -13.70 19.08 -28.83
C ASP A 141 -13.35 18.63 -30.27
N ARG A 142 -12.72 17.45 -30.42
CA ARG A 142 -12.40 16.88 -31.73
C ARG A 142 -13.62 16.54 -32.60
N HIS A 143 -14.79 16.32 -32.01
CA HIS A 143 -16.04 16.10 -32.75
C HIS A 143 -16.72 17.41 -33.15
N ILE A 144 -16.38 18.52 -32.49
CA ILE A 144 -16.93 19.85 -32.82
C ILE A 144 -16.11 20.50 -33.95
N GLU A 145 -14.80 20.23 -34.01
CA GLU A 145 -13.89 20.83 -35.01
C GLU A 145 -13.78 20.09 -36.35
N GLY A 146 -14.35 18.88 -36.48
CA GLY A 146 -14.28 18.03 -37.69
C GLY A 146 -15.62 17.85 -38.37
#